data_AF-A0A2P5N2W3-F1
#
_entry.id   AF-A0A2P5N2W3-F1
#
_cell.length_a   1.000
_cell.length_b   1.000
_cell.length_c   1.000
_cell.angle_alpha   90.00
_cell.angle_beta   90.00
_cell.angle_gamma   90.00
#
_symmetry.space_group_name_H-M   'P 1'
#
loop_
_entity.id
_entity.type
_entity.pdbx_description
1 polymer ?
#
loop_
_entity_poly.entity_id
_entity_poly.type
_entity_poly.pdbx_seq_one_letter_code
_entity_poly.pdbx_strand_id
1 'polypeptide(L)'
;MPNTTKNQHTLDYSGQKLAGRSFKGRDLTGASFRNADLRGVDFSKATLTGADFRGAKMGKSWTSRISEFWLGITFGSVIFILQIIFFFVSGTLIKEFAPSISVDSRFLWVFIPLLLTQIAINLAIRWQRWIILIVTLVVVVVVVVVVAMTGAVALTVAGAGAGAVALTVAVTVAVTVAVTV
;
A
#
# COMPACT_ATOMS: atom_id res chain seq x y z
N MET A 1 -36.60 41.33 2.61
CA MET A 1 -36.43 40.22 3.58
C MET A 1 -35.34 39.31 3.05
N PRO A 2 -34.22 39.10 3.76
CA PRO A 2 -33.20 38.16 3.30
C PRO A 2 -33.68 36.73 3.59
N ASN A 3 -33.75 35.92 2.53
CA ASN A 3 -34.16 34.52 2.54
C ASN A 3 -32.99 33.66 3.05
N THR A 4 -33.00 33.33 4.34
CA THR A 4 -32.05 32.40 4.96
C THR A 4 -32.51 30.96 4.77
N THR A 5 -32.29 30.43 3.57
CA THR A 5 -32.47 29.00 3.30
C THR A 5 -31.52 28.19 4.17
N LYS A 6 -32.11 27.44 5.12
CA LYS A 6 -31.62 26.19 5.73
C LYS A 6 -30.29 25.67 5.16
N ASN A 7 -29.17 25.97 5.81
CA ASN A 7 -27.95 25.15 5.65
C ASN A 7 -27.82 24.25 6.88
N GLN A 8 -28.46 23.10 6.80
CA GLN A 8 -28.35 22.00 7.75
C GLN A 8 -26.90 21.51 7.76
N HIS A 9 -26.09 21.89 8.75
CA HIS A 9 -24.85 21.23 9.19
C HIS A 9 -24.00 20.50 8.12
N THR A 10 -23.85 21.06 6.92
CA THR A 10 -23.08 20.46 5.84
C THR A 10 -21.61 20.71 6.13
N LEU A 11 -20.90 19.68 6.60
CA LEU A 11 -19.49 19.76 6.93
C LEU A 11 -18.67 20.04 5.66
N ASP A 12 -18.14 21.25 5.53
CA ASP A 12 -17.31 21.63 4.38
C ASP A 12 -15.82 21.38 4.66
N TYR A 13 -15.28 20.39 3.94
CA TYR A 13 -13.87 19.99 3.92
C TYR A 13 -13.22 20.25 2.56
N SER A 14 -13.85 21.05 1.70
CA SER A 14 -13.36 21.28 0.35
C SER A 14 -11.99 21.95 0.33
N GLY A 15 -11.10 21.48 -0.54
CA GLY A 15 -9.73 21.96 -0.70
C GLY A 15 -8.78 21.70 0.48
N GLN A 16 -9.24 21.06 1.55
CA GLN A 16 -8.44 20.89 2.76
C GLN A 16 -7.37 19.80 2.62
N LYS A 17 -6.22 20.01 3.27
CA LYS A 17 -5.17 19.00 3.43
C LYS A 17 -5.50 18.13 4.65
N LEU A 18 -6.23 17.05 4.44
CA LEU A 18 -6.65 16.12 5.49
C LEU A 18 -5.79 14.85 5.53
N ALA A 19 -4.75 14.74 4.70
CA ALA A 19 -3.90 13.56 4.58
C ALA A 19 -3.44 13.05 5.96
N GLY A 20 -3.63 11.75 6.20
CA GLY A 20 -3.26 11.08 7.46
C GLY A 20 -4.20 11.33 8.65
N ARG A 21 -5.29 12.09 8.51
CA ARG A 21 -6.28 12.24 9.60
C ARG A 21 -7.15 10.99 9.76
N SER A 22 -7.68 10.78 10.96
CA SER A 22 -8.70 9.77 11.22
C SER A 22 -10.07 10.42 11.37
N PHE A 23 -11.02 9.95 10.58
CA PHE A 23 -12.46 10.20 10.73
C PHE A 23 -13.19 8.93 11.17
N LYS A 24 -12.46 7.99 11.78
CA LYS A 24 -12.98 6.69 12.19
C LYS A 24 -14.21 6.87 13.10
N GLY A 25 -15.32 6.22 12.75
CA GLY A 25 -16.55 6.24 13.54
C GLY A 25 -17.36 7.53 13.47
N ARG A 26 -17.00 8.52 12.63
CA ARG A 26 -17.69 9.82 12.59
C ARG A 26 -18.86 9.83 11.63
N ASP A 27 -19.91 10.56 12.02
CA ASP A 27 -20.98 10.94 11.09
C ASP A 27 -20.53 12.14 10.25
N LEU A 28 -20.42 11.90 8.95
CA LEU A 28 -20.00 12.83 7.92
C LEU A 28 -21.08 12.92 6.81
N THR A 29 -22.33 12.67 7.20
CA THR A 29 -23.49 12.77 6.29
C THR A 29 -23.55 14.16 5.65
N GLY A 30 -23.59 14.21 4.32
CA GLY A 30 -23.61 15.47 3.55
C GLY A 30 -22.28 16.22 3.47
N ALA A 31 -21.18 15.68 3.98
CA ALA A 31 -19.90 16.39 4.02
C ALA A 31 -19.31 16.63 2.62
N SER A 32 -18.78 17.83 2.36
CA SER A 32 -18.12 18.17 1.09
C SER A 32 -16.61 18.02 1.21
N PHE A 33 -16.02 17.02 0.56
CA PHE A 33 -14.56 16.79 0.45
C PHE A 33 -14.00 17.20 -0.92
N ARG A 34 -14.67 18.10 -1.64
CA ARG A 34 -14.26 18.46 -3.00
C ARG A 34 -12.84 18.99 -3.07
N ASN A 35 -12.02 18.49 -3.99
CA ASN A 35 -10.61 18.88 -4.11
C ASN A 35 -9.74 18.70 -2.84
N ALA A 36 -10.23 17.98 -1.82
CA ALA A 36 -9.49 17.75 -0.59
C ALA A 36 -8.38 16.71 -0.79
N ASP A 37 -7.28 16.83 -0.05
CA ASP A 37 -6.25 15.79 0.02
C ASP A 37 -6.58 14.82 1.15
N LEU A 38 -7.10 13.65 0.78
CA LEU A 38 -7.55 12.58 1.67
C LEU A 38 -6.55 11.40 1.71
N ARG A 39 -5.31 11.58 1.25
CA ARG A 39 -4.32 10.49 1.19
C ARG A 39 -4.00 9.96 2.59
N GLY A 40 -4.23 8.66 2.80
CA GLY A 40 -4.04 7.98 4.08
C GLY A 40 -5.03 8.39 5.17
N VAL A 41 -6.18 8.94 4.80
CA VAL A 41 -7.27 9.20 5.75
C VAL A 41 -7.98 7.91 6.11
N ASP A 42 -8.21 7.68 7.40
CA ASP A 42 -8.97 6.53 7.90
C ASP A 42 -10.45 6.91 8.08
N PHE A 43 -11.31 6.35 7.22
CA PHE A 43 -12.77 6.46 7.29
C PHE A 43 -13.45 5.21 7.87
N SER A 44 -12.70 4.33 8.54
CA SER A 44 -13.27 3.09 9.09
C SER A 44 -14.47 3.39 10.01
N LYS A 45 -15.60 2.70 9.81
CA LYS A 45 -16.83 2.93 10.59
C LYS A 45 -17.43 4.36 10.48
N ALA A 46 -16.99 5.20 9.54
CA ALA A 46 -17.57 6.53 9.34
C ALA A 46 -18.85 6.46 8.49
N THR A 47 -19.84 7.31 8.77
CA THR A 47 -21.05 7.46 7.96
C THR A 47 -20.82 8.56 6.92
N LEU A 48 -20.81 8.21 5.63
CA LEU A 48 -20.50 9.13 4.52
C LEU A 48 -21.70 9.39 3.61
N THR A 49 -22.93 9.19 4.11
CA THR A 49 -24.15 9.28 3.31
C THR A 49 -24.29 10.67 2.69
N GLY A 50 -24.33 10.77 1.37
CA GLY A 50 -24.44 12.06 0.67
C GLY A 50 -23.17 12.93 0.71
N ALA A 51 -22.02 12.39 1.10
CA ALA A 51 -20.75 13.13 1.05
C ALA A 51 -20.25 13.32 -0.40
N ASP A 52 -19.70 14.49 -0.70
CA ASP A 52 -19.20 14.85 -2.04
C ASP A 52 -17.67 14.78 -2.10
N PHE A 53 -17.13 13.85 -2.90
CA PHE A 53 -15.70 13.63 -3.03
C PHE A 53 -15.10 14.11 -4.37
N ARG A 54 -15.81 14.93 -5.15
CA ARG A 54 -15.34 15.32 -6.49
C ARG A 54 -13.98 16.02 -6.45
N GLY A 55 -13.02 15.49 -7.18
CA GLY A 55 -11.65 16.03 -7.24
C GLY A 55 -10.80 15.74 -5.99
N ALA A 56 -11.32 14.98 -5.01
CA ALA A 56 -10.54 14.60 -3.83
C ALA A 56 -9.37 13.67 -4.21
N LYS A 57 -8.18 13.94 -3.65
CA LYS A 57 -6.99 13.10 -3.84
C LYS A 57 -7.01 11.99 -2.79
N MET A 58 -7.31 10.76 -3.22
CA MET A 58 -7.34 9.57 -2.36
C MET A 58 -6.13 8.68 -2.63
N GLY A 59 -5.79 7.80 -1.69
CA GLY A 59 -4.70 6.82 -1.84
C GLY A 59 -3.87 6.65 -0.58
N LYS A 60 -2.81 5.82 -0.64
CA LYS A 60 -1.88 5.64 0.50
C LYS A 60 -1.19 6.96 0.82
N SER A 61 -0.95 7.25 2.11
CA SER A 61 -0.16 8.43 2.47
C SER A 61 1.24 8.33 1.87
N TRP A 62 1.82 9.46 1.53
CA TRP A 62 3.23 9.53 1.14
C TRP A 62 4.14 8.92 2.22
N THR A 63 3.79 9.09 3.49
CA THR A 63 4.51 8.46 4.62
C THR A 63 4.45 6.93 4.59
N SER A 64 3.35 6.32 4.16
CA SER A 64 3.25 4.86 4.03
C SER A 64 4.06 4.33 2.84
N ARG A 65 4.18 5.11 1.76
CA ARG A 65 5.04 4.75 0.61
C ARG A 65 6.53 4.88 0.94
N ILE A 66 6.87 5.88 1.75
CA ILE A 66 8.23 6.17 2.20
C ILE A 66 8.67 5.17 3.28
N SER A 67 7.84 4.82 4.26
CA SER A 67 8.25 3.89 5.33
C SER A 67 8.69 2.54 4.78
N GLU A 68 7.99 2.01 3.78
CA GLU A 68 8.39 0.76 3.11
C GLU A 68 9.70 0.92 2.31
N PHE A 69 10.06 2.13 1.89
CA PHE A 69 11.29 2.40 1.13
C PHE A 69 12.49 2.59 2.07
N TRP A 70 12.30 3.31 3.17
CA TRP A 70 13.32 3.57 4.18
C TRP A 70 13.61 2.33 5.04
N LEU A 71 12.63 1.51 5.39
CA LEU A 71 12.85 0.26 6.13
C LEU A 71 13.77 -0.74 5.40
N GLY A 72 13.76 -0.77 4.07
CA GLY A 72 14.63 -1.68 3.31
C GLY A 72 16.01 -1.08 2.98
N ILE A 73 16.09 0.21 2.70
CA ILE A 73 17.31 0.83 2.17
C ILE A 73 18.18 1.38 3.30
N THR A 74 17.63 2.08 4.28
CA THR A 74 18.46 2.70 5.33
C THR A 74 18.76 1.74 6.45
N PHE A 75 17.87 0.83 6.86
CA PHE A 75 18.23 -0.19 7.85
C PHE A 75 19.29 -1.15 7.32
N GLY A 76 19.15 -1.63 6.08
CA GLY A 76 20.16 -2.49 5.45
C GLY A 76 21.52 -1.79 5.28
N SER A 77 21.53 -0.53 4.88
CA SER A 77 22.77 0.24 4.69
C SER A 77 23.40 0.67 6.02
N VAL A 78 22.60 1.01 7.04
CA VAL A 78 23.10 1.35 8.37
C VAL A 78 23.71 0.14 9.05
N ILE A 79 23.07 -1.03 8.98
CA ILE A 79 23.64 -2.29 9.51
C ILE A 79 24.94 -2.65 8.78
N PHE A 80 25.00 -2.44 7.46
CA PHE A 80 26.22 -2.65 6.67
C PHE A 80 27.36 -1.72 7.09
N ILE A 81 27.08 -0.43 7.28
CA ILE A 81 28.06 0.54 7.77
C ILE A 81 28.51 0.19 9.19
N LEU A 82 27.58 -0.20 10.07
CA LEU A 82 27.89 -0.63 11.44
C LEU A 82 28.75 -1.90 11.47
N GLN A 83 28.53 -2.85 10.56
CA GLN A 83 29.38 -4.03 10.41
C GLN A 83 30.79 -3.68 9.97
N ILE A 84 30.95 -2.73 9.02
CA ILE A 84 32.28 -2.25 8.60
C ILE A 84 33.00 -1.60 9.79
N ILE A 85 32.31 -0.74 10.54
CA ILE A 85 32.89 -0.08 11.71
C ILE A 85 33.26 -1.11 12.78
N PHE A 86 32.37 -2.03 13.11
CA PHE A 86 32.61 -3.10 14.07
C PHE A 86 33.81 -3.97 13.67
N PHE A 87 33.96 -4.25 12.37
CA PHE A 87 35.10 -4.98 11.82
C PHE A 87 36.43 -4.27 12.08
N PHE A 88 36.51 -2.97 11.76
CA PHE A 88 37.74 -2.18 11.99
C PHE A 88 38.07 -2.06 13.47
N VAL A 89 37.06 -1.83 14.31
CA VAL A 89 37.21 -1.71 15.77
C VAL A 89 37.61 -3.04 16.40
N SER A 90 37.02 -4.16 15.99
CA SER A 90 37.38 -5.48 16.51
C SER A 90 38.83 -5.84 16.17
N GLY A 91 39.28 -5.55 14.95
CA GLY A 91 40.66 -5.81 14.52
C GLY A 91 41.70 -4.97 15.28
N THR A 92 41.40 -3.73 15.64
CA THR A 92 42.27 -2.91 16.49
C THR A 92 42.22 -3.31 17.97
N LEU A 93 41.04 -3.60 18.52
CA LEU A 93 40.89 -4.02 19.92
C LEU A 93 41.60 -5.35 20.22
N ILE A 94 41.57 -6.33 19.31
CA ILE A 94 42.24 -7.61 19.54
C ILE A 94 43.77 -7.42 19.65
N LYS A 95 44.35 -6.51 18.88
CA LYS A 95 45.79 -6.20 18.95
C LYS A 95 46.19 -5.54 20.27
N GLU A 96 45.30 -4.71 20.82
CA GLU A 96 45.56 -3.96 22.07
C GLU A 96 45.34 -4.83 23.32
N PHE A 97 44.24 -5.60 23.37
CA PHE A 97 43.82 -6.33 24.57
C PHE A 97 44.20 -7.81 24.57
N ALA A 98 44.55 -8.39 23.41
CA ALA A 98 44.96 -9.80 23.30
C ALA A 98 46.12 -9.97 22.31
N PRO A 99 47.31 -9.38 22.60
CA PRO A 99 48.45 -9.38 21.69
C PRO A 99 49.04 -10.78 21.42
N SER A 100 48.72 -11.76 22.26
CA SER A 100 49.08 -13.17 22.05
C SER A 100 48.25 -13.85 20.96
N ILE A 101 47.13 -13.25 20.53
CA ILE A 101 46.27 -13.76 19.46
C ILE A 101 46.69 -13.11 18.14
N SER A 102 47.33 -13.89 17.28
CA SER A 102 47.63 -13.48 15.91
C SER A 102 46.37 -13.56 15.03
N VAL A 103 45.74 -12.41 14.80
CA VAL A 103 44.67 -12.29 13.80
C VAL A 103 45.26 -12.26 12.40
N ASP A 104 45.28 -13.43 11.75
CA ASP A 104 45.60 -13.56 10.32
C ASP A 104 44.48 -12.96 9.45
N SER A 105 44.85 -12.47 8.28
CA SER A 105 43.98 -12.06 7.17
C SER A 105 42.87 -13.07 6.81
N ARG A 106 43.03 -14.34 7.18
CA ARG A 106 41.99 -15.38 7.06
C ARG A 106 40.75 -15.09 7.90
N PHE A 107 40.87 -14.34 8.99
CA PHE A 107 39.72 -13.88 9.79
C PHE A 107 38.73 -13.04 8.96
N LEU A 108 39.22 -12.35 7.91
CA LEU A 108 38.40 -11.55 6.99
C LEU A 108 37.40 -12.41 6.20
N TRP A 109 37.76 -13.67 5.92
CA TRP A 109 36.96 -14.56 5.09
C TRP A 109 35.66 -15.00 5.78
N VAL A 110 35.60 -14.95 7.12
CA VAL A 110 34.42 -15.30 7.90
C VAL A 110 33.29 -14.27 7.72
N PHE A 111 33.64 -13.02 7.39
CA PHE A 111 32.67 -11.95 7.22
C PHE A 111 32.07 -11.90 5.81
N ILE A 112 32.76 -12.42 4.80
CA ILE A 112 32.27 -12.49 3.41
C ILE A 112 30.92 -13.23 3.32
N PRO A 113 30.74 -14.44 3.87
CA PRO A 113 29.45 -15.13 3.81
C PRO A 113 28.36 -14.39 4.61
N LEU A 114 28.69 -13.75 5.73
CA LEU A 114 27.74 -12.91 6.50
C LEU A 114 27.28 -11.68 5.69
N LEU A 115 28.18 -11.10 4.90
CA LEU A 115 27.86 -10.00 4.00
C LEU A 115 26.95 -10.44 2.86
N LEU A 116 27.27 -11.59 2.26
CA LEU A 116 26.50 -12.17 1.16
C LEU A 116 25.09 -12.57 1.60
N THR A 117 24.94 -13.16 2.79
CA THR A 117 23.61 -13.49 3.33
C THR A 117 22.79 -12.23 3.59
N GLN A 118 23.39 -11.16 4.12
CA GLN A 118 22.70 -9.88 4.32
C GLN A 118 22.25 -9.25 2.98
N ILE A 119 23.10 -9.27 1.96
CA ILE A 119 22.77 -8.80 0.61
C ILE A 119 21.64 -9.65 0.01
N ALA A 120 21.70 -10.97 0.17
CA ALA A 120 20.67 -11.89 -0.31
C ALA A 120 19.32 -11.64 0.37
N ILE A 121 19.28 -11.40 1.69
CA ILE A 121 18.05 -11.04 2.42
C ILE A 121 17.46 -9.74 1.86
N ASN A 122 18.30 -8.72 1.65
CA ASN A 122 17.84 -7.44 1.08
C ASN A 122 17.28 -7.61 -0.34
N LEU A 123 17.91 -8.47 -1.16
CA LEU A 123 17.44 -8.78 -2.50
C LEU A 123 16.11 -9.55 -2.46
N ALA A 124 15.98 -10.54 -1.57
CA ALA A 124 14.77 -11.33 -1.39
C ALA A 124 13.56 -10.47 -0.98
N ILE A 125 13.76 -9.52 -0.06
CA ILE A 125 12.70 -8.56 0.34
C ILE A 125 12.29 -7.68 -0.83
N ARG A 126 13.25 -7.23 -1.67
CA ARG A 126 12.91 -6.47 -2.90
C ARG A 126 12.11 -7.32 -3.89
N TRP A 127 12.49 -8.59 -4.08
CA TRP A 127 11.80 -9.53 -4.96
C TRP A 127 10.32 -9.72 -4.59
N GLN A 128 9.99 -9.85 -3.30
CA GLN A 128 8.60 -9.98 -2.86
C GLN A 128 7.72 -8.79 -3.27
N ARG A 129 8.26 -7.57 -3.30
CA ARG A 129 7.51 -6.38 -3.69
C ARG A 129 7.14 -6.36 -5.17
N TRP A 130 8.03 -6.84 -6.03
CA TRP A 130 7.74 -6.95 -7.47
C TRP A 130 6.65 -7.98 -7.75
N ILE A 131 6.67 -9.11 -7.03
CA ILE A 131 5.64 -10.14 -7.13
C ILE A 131 4.27 -9.56 -6.76
N ILE A 132 4.17 -8.84 -5.63
CA ILE A 132 2.90 -8.22 -5.19
C ILE A 132 2.39 -7.21 -6.23
N LEU A 133 3.27 -6.39 -6.81
CA LEU A 133 2.88 -5.42 -7.84
C LEU A 133 2.39 -6.10 -9.11
N ILE A 134 3.06 -7.16 -9.56
CA ILE A 134 2.65 -7.94 -10.73
C ILE A 134 1.30 -8.59 -10.48
N VAL A 135 1.12 -9.26 -9.33
CA VAL A 135 -0.17 -9.88 -8.97
C VAL A 135 -1.28 -8.83 -8.91
N THR A 136 -1.04 -7.69 -8.28
CA THR A 136 -2.03 -6.60 -8.21
C THR A 136 -2.38 -6.07 -9.59
N LEU A 137 -1.39 -5.87 -10.46
CA LEU A 137 -1.61 -5.43 -11.84
C LEU A 137 -2.45 -6.45 -12.62
N VAL A 138 -2.13 -7.73 -12.51
CA VAL A 138 -2.89 -8.82 -13.16
C VAL A 138 -4.35 -8.80 -12.67
N VAL A 139 -4.58 -8.71 -11.36
CA VAL A 139 -5.93 -8.62 -10.80
C VAL A 139 -6.67 -7.40 -11.34
N VAL A 140 -6.03 -6.23 -11.38
CA VAL A 140 -6.65 -5.01 -11.92
C VAL A 140 -7.02 -5.20 -13.39
N VAL A 141 -6.13 -5.78 -14.21
CA VAL A 141 -6.40 -6.05 -15.63
C VAL A 141 -7.58 -7.01 -15.77
N VAL A 142 -7.61 -8.10 -15.00
CA VAL A 142 -8.72 -9.06 -15.01
C VAL A 142 -10.04 -8.38 -14.63
N VAL A 143 -10.05 -7.58 -13.56
CA VAL A 143 -11.25 -6.84 -13.13
C VAL A 143 -11.71 -5.86 -14.22
N VAL A 144 -10.80 -5.11 -14.84
CA VAL A 144 -11.12 -4.19 -15.94
C VAL A 144 -11.71 -4.95 -17.13
N VAL A 145 -11.15 -6.09 -17.50
CA VAL A 145 -11.66 -6.94 -18.58
C VAL A 145 -13.05 -7.48 -18.25
N VAL A 146 -13.26 -8.00 -17.03
CA VAL A 146 -14.56 -8.52 -16.59
C VAL A 146 -15.63 -7.42 -16.56
N VAL A 147 -15.28 -6.21 -16.10
CA VAL A 147 -16.19 -5.05 -16.11
C VAL A 147 -16.50 -4.60 -17.54
N ALA A 148 -15.50 -4.57 -18.43
CA ALA A 148 -15.71 -4.25 -19.84
C ALA A 148 -16.62 -5.29 -20.53
N MET A 149 -16.44 -6.58 -20.22
CA MET A 149 -17.26 -7.66 -20.76
C MET A 149 -18.68 -7.64 -20.18
N THR A 150 -18.87 -7.39 -18.88
CA THR A 150 -20.21 -7.26 -18.31
C THR A 150 -20.93 -5.99 -18.80
N GLY A 151 -20.22 -4.89 -19.03
CA GLY A 151 -20.75 -3.70 -19.69
C GLY A 151 -21.16 -3.97 -21.15
N ALA A 152 -20.35 -4.71 -21.90
CA ALA A 152 -20.69 -5.14 -23.27
C ALA A 152 -21.87 -6.13 -23.30
N VAL A 153 -21.95 -7.02 -22.31
CA VAL A 153 -23.07 -7.96 -22.15
C VAL A 153 -24.34 -7.22 -21.73
N ALA A 154 -24.29 -6.22 -20.86
CA ALA A 154 -25.45 -5.40 -20.52
C ALA A 154 -26.01 -4.66 -21.75
N LEU A 155 -25.15 -4.22 -22.67
CA LEU A 155 -25.57 -3.58 -23.92
C LEU A 155 -26.23 -4.55 -24.90
N THR A 156 -25.86 -5.83 -24.89
CA THR A 156 -26.47 -6.87 -25.74
C THR A 156 -27.73 -7.48 -25.10
N VAL A 157 -27.77 -7.59 -23.78
CA VAL A 157 -28.94 -8.02 -23.00
C VAL A 157 -30.06 -6.99 -22.99
N ALA A 158 -29.74 -5.69 -23.11
CA ALA A 158 -30.74 -4.67 -23.39
C ALA A 158 -31.56 -4.96 -24.68
N GLY A 159 -31.06 -5.85 -25.55
CA GLY A 159 -31.79 -6.37 -26.71
C GLY A 159 -32.22 -7.85 -26.63
N ALA A 160 -31.83 -8.62 -25.61
CA ALA A 160 -32.10 -10.07 -25.54
C ALA A 160 -32.89 -10.43 -24.28
N GLY A 161 -34.10 -10.98 -24.48
CA GLY A 161 -35.09 -11.27 -23.43
C GLY A 161 -34.59 -12.08 -22.24
N ALA A 162 -35.36 -12.03 -21.15
CA ALA A 162 -35.06 -12.43 -19.77
C ALA A 162 -34.31 -13.76 -19.52
N GLY A 163 -34.30 -14.70 -20.47
CA GLY A 163 -33.57 -15.97 -20.35
C GLY A 163 -32.04 -15.83 -20.33
N ALA A 164 -31.46 -14.84 -21.03
CA ALA A 164 -30.00 -14.66 -21.08
C ALA A 164 -29.42 -14.07 -19.79
N VAL A 165 -30.23 -13.30 -19.03
CA VAL A 165 -29.85 -12.65 -17.77
C VAL A 165 -29.71 -13.68 -16.65
N ALA A 166 -30.57 -14.69 -16.62
CA ALA A 166 -30.53 -15.73 -15.61
C ALA A 166 -29.24 -16.57 -15.69
N LEU A 167 -28.78 -16.87 -16.92
CA LEU A 167 -27.57 -17.67 -17.13
C LEU A 167 -26.29 -16.90 -16.74
N THR A 168 -26.24 -15.61 -17.05
CA THR A 168 -25.07 -14.76 -16.75
C THR A 168 -24.95 -14.50 -15.25
N VAL A 169 -26.04 -14.23 -14.54
CA VAL A 169 -26.02 -14.09 -13.08
C VAL A 169 -25.59 -15.40 -12.40
N ALA A 170 -26.08 -16.55 -12.86
CA ALA A 170 -25.70 -17.85 -12.31
C ALA A 170 -24.19 -18.14 -12.47
N VAL A 171 -23.62 -17.88 -13.65
CA VAL A 171 -22.18 -18.07 -13.89
C VAL A 171 -21.35 -17.10 -13.06
N THR A 172 -21.78 -15.84 -12.93
CA THR A 172 -21.03 -14.82 -12.18
C THR A 172 -21.00 -15.16 -10.69
N VAL A 173 -22.11 -15.62 -10.12
CA VAL A 173 -22.17 -16.07 -8.71
C VAL A 173 -21.29 -17.30 -8.49
N ALA A 174 -21.32 -18.28 -9.40
CA ALA A 174 -20.50 -19.49 -9.28
C ALA A 174 -18.98 -19.18 -9.31
N VAL A 175 -18.55 -18.27 -10.19
CA VAL A 175 -17.13 -17.85 -10.27
C VAL A 175 -16.74 -17.05 -9.03
N THR A 176 -17.62 -16.17 -8.53
CA THR A 176 -17.31 -15.35 -7.35
C THR A 176 -17.13 -16.21 -6.09
N VAL A 177 -17.96 -17.23 -5.91
CA VAL A 177 -17.85 -18.16 -4.77
C VAL A 177 -16.57 -18.99 -4.84
N ALA A 178 -16.19 -19.47 -6.02
CA ALA A 178 -14.99 -20.28 -6.21
C ALA A 178 -13.66 -19.53 -5.98
N VAL A 179 -13.67 -18.19 -6.08
CA VAL A 179 -12.49 -17.34 -5.86
C VAL A 179 -12.35 -16.93 -4.38
N THR A 180 -13.41 -17.07 -3.59
CA THR A 180 -13.46 -16.66 -2.17
C THR A 180 -13.25 -17.79 -1.16
N VAL A 181 -12.97 -19.01 -1.62
CA VAL A 181 -12.59 -20.18 -0.80
C VAL A 181 -11.14 -20.51 -1.05
#